data_AF-A0A2M7J2P6-F1
#
_entry.id   AF-A0A2M7J2P6-F1
#
_cell.length_a   1.000
_cell.length_b   1.000
_cell.length_c   1.000
_cell.angle_alpha   90.00
_cell.angle_beta   90.00
_cell.angle_gamma   90.00
#
_symmetry.space_group_name_H-M   'P 1'
#
loop_
_entity.id
_entity.type
_entity.pdbx_description
1 polymer ?
#
loop_
_entity_poly.entity_id
_entity_poly.type
_entity_poly.pdbx_seq_one_letter_code
_entity_poly.pdbx_strand_id
1 'polypeptide(L)'
;EVIIPAGDFVEVAEQLGMAQEMDRAVFRKGLAHYAKINPKYPDACFFFNLFPRSFNDLNWVRGIPEMVRGAGVPCDRIVLEITEREALPNMSQVRAVIE
;
A
#
# COMPACT_ATOMS: atom_id res chain seq x y z
N GLU A 1 -9.87 -15.28 19.72
CA GLU A 1 -8.75 -14.54 19.11
C GLU A 1 -8.90 -13.07 19.51
N VAL A 2 -7.81 -12.39 19.90
CA VAL A 2 -7.87 -10.98 20.30
C VAL A 2 -7.67 -10.12 19.06
N ILE A 3 -8.58 -9.17 18.81
CA ILE A 3 -8.47 -8.19 17.72
C ILE A 3 -7.99 -6.87 18.34
N ILE A 4 -6.88 -6.35 17.82
CA ILE A 4 -6.30 -5.08 18.27
C ILE A 4 -6.57 -4.02 17.19
N PRO A 5 -7.20 -2.87 17.54
CA PRO A 5 -7.39 -1.75 16.61
C PRO A 5 -6.07 -1.21 16.06
N ALA A 6 -6.09 -0.72 14.81
CA ALA A 6 -4.91 -0.12 14.18
C ALA A 6 -4.32 1.04 15.01
N GLY A 7 -5.18 1.87 15.62
CA GLY A 7 -4.75 2.99 16.45
C GLY A 7 -3.90 2.60 17.65
N ASP A 8 -3.99 1.36 18.13
CA ASP A 8 -3.28 0.90 19.33
C ASP A 8 -1.84 0.46 19.03
N PHE A 9 -1.48 0.22 17.76
CA PHE A 9 -0.15 -0.30 17.40
C PHE A 9 0.53 0.41 16.23
N VAL A 10 -0.20 1.09 15.34
CA VAL A 10 0.38 1.67 14.12
C VAL A 10 1.45 2.71 14.44
N GLU A 11 1.21 3.60 15.41
CA GLU A 11 2.19 4.63 15.80
C GLU A 11 3.48 4.00 16.35
N VAL A 12 3.35 2.98 17.22
CA VAL A 12 4.50 2.26 17.78
C VAL A 12 5.25 1.51 16.67
N ALA A 13 4.54 0.84 15.76
CA ALA A 13 5.15 0.16 14.62
C ALA A 13 5.93 1.13 13.73
N GLU A 14 5.43 2.35 13.52
CA GLU A 14 6.14 3.38 12.77
C GLU A 14 7.41 3.85 13.51
N GLN A 15 7.32 4.11 14.82
CA GLN A 15 8.46 4.52 15.65
C GLN A 15 9.56 3.44 15.68
N LEU A 16 9.18 2.17 15.62
CA LEU A 16 10.09 1.02 15.54
C LEU A 16 10.62 0.75 14.13
N GLY A 17 10.23 1.55 13.13
CA GLY A 17 10.68 1.40 11.75
C GLY A 17 10.03 0.25 10.98
N MET A 18 8.92 -0.30 11.48
CA MET A 18 8.21 -1.45 10.88
C MET A 18 7.20 -1.04 9.80
N ALA A 19 7.00 0.26 9.57
CA ALA A 19 6.03 0.81 8.61
C ALA A 19 6.13 0.17 7.22
N GLN A 20 7.34 0.05 6.67
CA GLN A 20 7.55 -0.53 5.33
C GLN A 20 7.21 -2.03 5.29
N GLU A 21 7.54 -2.77 6.34
CA GLU A 21 7.22 -4.20 6.44
C GLU A 21 5.70 -4.40 6.52
N MET A 22 5.03 -3.53 7.27
CA MET A 22 3.57 -3.52 7.37
C MET A 22 2.91 -3.24 6.02
N ASP A 23 3.34 -2.21 5.29
CA ASP A 23 2.84 -1.91 3.95
C ASP A 23 3.03 -3.09 2.99
N ARG A 24 4.22 -3.69 2.97
CA ARG A 24 4.50 -4.89 2.15
C ARG A 24 3.59 -6.06 2.52
N ALA A 25 3.37 -6.29 3.81
CA ALA A 25 2.53 -7.37 4.29
C ALA A 25 1.05 -7.15 3.94
N VAL A 26 0.53 -5.94 4.15
CA VAL A 26 -0.84 -5.55 3.81
C VAL A 26 -1.05 -5.61 2.30
N PHE A 27 -0.13 -5.04 1.52
CA PHE A 27 -0.22 -5.03 0.06
C PHE A 27 -0.25 -6.44 -0.52
N ARG A 28 0.69 -7.31 -0.11
CA ARG A 28 0.74 -8.71 -0.57
C ARG A 28 -0.52 -9.49 -0.21
N LYS A 29 -0.99 -9.38 1.04
CA LYS A 29 -2.21 -10.08 1.50
C LYS A 29 -3.46 -9.54 0.79
N GLY A 30 -3.53 -8.23 0.60
CA GLY A 30 -4.62 -7.57 -0.11
C GLY A 30 -4.69 -7.97 -1.57
N LEU A 31 -3.57 -8.01 -2.29
CA LEU A 31 -3.54 -8.52 -3.68
C LEU A 31 -3.99 -9.98 -3.77
N ALA A 32 -3.50 -10.84 -2.88
CA ALA A 32 -3.93 -12.24 -2.83
C ALA A 32 -5.43 -12.39 -2.53
N HIS A 33 -6.00 -11.48 -1.74
CA HIS A 33 -7.43 -11.44 -1.50
C HIS A 33 -8.19 -10.92 -2.72
N TYR A 34 -7.72 -9.83 -3.34
CA TYR A 34 -8.34 -9.22 -4.51
C TYR A 34 -8.40 -10.18 -5.69
N ALA A 35 -7.32 -10.93 -5.95
CA ALA A 35 -7.27 -11.96 -6.99
C ALA A 35 -8.40 -13.00 -6.86
N LYS A 36 -8.83 -13.33 -5.63
CA LYS A 36 -9.91 -14.29 -5.37
C LYS A 36 -11.29 -13.70 -5.65
N ILE A 37 -11.48 -12.40 -5.40
CA ILE A 37 -12.80 -11.76 -5.48
C ILE A 37 -13.02 -11.04 -6.83
N ASN A 38 -11.95 -10.68 -7.54
CA ASN A 38 -12.00 -9.95 -8.81
C ASN A 38 -12.90 -10.64 -9.87
N PRO A 39 -12.88 -11.97 -10.07
CA PRO A 39 -13.79 -12.62 -11.03
C PRO A 39 -15.28 -12.43 -10.70
N LYS A 40 -15.61 -12.23 -9.42
CA LYS A 40 -16.99 -12.00 -8.95
C LYS A 40 -17.37 -10.51 -8.98
N TYR A 41 -16.39 -9.63 -8.82
CA TYR A 41 -16.59 -8.18 -8.76
C TYR A 41 -15.55 -7.47 -9.65
N PRO A 42 -15.69 -7.56 -10.98
CA PRO A 42 -14.68 -7.06 -11.92
C PRO A 42 -14.52 -5.53 -11.90
N ASP A 43 -15.50 -4.80 -11.37
CA ASP A 43 -15.47 -3.35 -11.23
C ASP A 43 -15.00 -2.86 -9.85
N ALA A 44 -14.70 -3.78 -8.93
CA ALA A 44 -14.23 -3.40 -7.60
C ALA A 44 -12.81 -2.81 -7.68
N CYS A 45 -12.61 -1.67 -7.04
CA CYS A 45 -11.29 -1.08 -6.81
C CYS A 45 -10.79 -1.38 -5.40
N PHE A 46 -9.49 -1.56 -5.25
CA PHE A 46 -8.82 -1.78 -3.97
C PHE A 46 -7.92 -0.60 -3.62
N PHE A 47 -8.14 -0.05 -2.44
CA PHE A 47 -7.45 1.12 -1.91
C PHE A 47 -6.50 0.68 -0.80
N PHE A 48 -5.22 1.05 -0.93
CA PHE A 48 -4.17 0.72 0.02
C PHE A 48 -3.62 1.99 0.64
N ASN A 49 -3.78 2.14 1.95
CA ASN A 49 -3.10 3.18 2.69
C ASN A 49 -1.62 2.82 2.78
N LEU A 50 -0.75 3.77 2.48
CA LEU A 50 0.69 3.64 2.57
C LEU A 50 1.27 4.60 3.59
N PHE A 51 2.33 4.15 4.27
CA PHE A 51 3.16 5.05 5.06
C PHE A 51 4.00 5.94 4.15
N PRO A 52 4.32 7.17 4.59
CA PRO A 52 5.08 8.12 3.79
C PRO A 52 6.52 7.64 3.61
N ARG A 53 7.06 6.98 4.64
CA ARG A 53 8.38 6.34 4.64
C ARG A 53 8.53 5.26 3.59
N SER A 54 7.44 4.70 3.07
CA SER A 54 7.49 3.69 2.02
C SER A 54 7.88 4.30 0.66
N PHE A 55 7.66 5.62 0.47
CA PHE A 55 8.13 6.36 -0.70
C PHE A 55 9.64 6.63 -0.70
N ASN A 56 10.33 6.41 0.44
CA ASN A 56 11.80 6.46 0.48
C ASN A 56 12.45 5.24 -0.19
N ASP A 57 11.70 4.12 -0.31
CA ASP A 57 12.13 2.96 -1.09
C ASP A 57 11.51 3.01 -2.50
N LEU A 58 12.11 3.83 -3.35
CA LEU A 58 11.66 4.00 -4.73
C LEU A 58 11.66 2.69 -5.52
N ASN A 59 12.54 1.73 -5.20
CA ASN A 59 12.58 0.45 -5.88
C ASN A 59 11.32 -0.36 -5.58
N TRP A 60 10.88 -0.37 -4.32
CA TRP A 60 9.65 -1.05 -3.94
C TRP A 60 8.42 -0.42 -4.60
N VAL A 61 8.29 0.91 -4.52
CA VAL A 61 7.12 1.59 -5.08
C VAL A 61 7.06 1.42 -6.60
N ARG A 62 8.20 1.53 -7.30
CA ARG A 62 8.27 1.26 -8.74
C ARG A 62 8.02 -0.19 -9.13
N GLY A 63 8.21 -1.12 -8.19
CA GLY A 63 7.88 -2.54 -8.36
C GLY A 63 6.39 -2.87 -8.19
N ILE A 64 5.58 -1.95 -7.67
CA ILE A 64 4.14 -2.19 -7.43
C ILE A 64 3.40 -2.67 -8.69
N PRO A 65 3.54 -2.04 -9.87
CA PRO A 65 2.86 -2.51 -11.07
C PRO A 65 3.21 -3.96 -11.46
N GLU A 66 4.46 -4.40 -11.24
CA GLU A 66 4.86 -5.78 -11.49
C GLU A 66 4.25 -6.75 -10.49
N MET A 67 4.22 -6.39 -9.21
CA MET A 67 3.57 -7.19 -8.17
C MET A 67 2.07 -7.36 -8.46
N VAL A 68 1.40 -6.29 -8.89
CA VAL A 68 -0.02 -6.28 -9.25
C VAL A 68 -0.28 -7.18 -10.47
N ARG A 69 0.51 -7.03 -11.54
CA ARG A 69 0.43 -7.91 -12.72
C ARG A 69 0.68 -9.38 -12.36
N GLY A 70 1.68 -9.64 -11.51
CA GLY A 70 2.00 -10.99 -11.04
C GLY A 70 0.89 -11.65 -10.23
N ALA A 71 0.05 -10.85 -9.55
CA ALA A 71 -1.15 -11.33 -8.86
C ALA A 71 -2.33 -11.61 -9.80
N GLY A 72 -2.23 -11.26 -11.08
CA GLY A 72 -3.29 -11.46 -12.07
C GLY A 72 -4.48 -10.52 -11.90
N VAL A 73 -4.27 -9.33 -11.30
CA VAL A 73 -5.33 -8.34 -11.08
C VAL A 73 -5.10 -7.07 -11.91
N PRO A 74 -6.17 -6.36 -12.32
CA PRO A 74 -6.04 -5.16 -13.15
C PRO A 74 -5.36 -4.02 -12.38
N CYS A 75 -4.32 -3.42 -12.97
CA CYS A 75 -3.54 -2.39 -12.29
C CYS A 75 -4.29 -1.08 -12.12
N ASP A 76 -5.20 -0.76 -13.03
CA ASP A 76 -6.11 0.40 -13.00
C ASP A 76 -7.18 0.32 -11.90
N ARG A 77 -7.29 -0.82 -11.21
CA ARG A 77 -8.18 -1.02 -10.07
C ARG A 77 -7.48 -0.96 -8.72
N ILE A 78 -6.17 -0.71 -8.70
CA ILE A 78 -5.39 -0.53 -7.47
C ILE A 78 -5.11 0.95 -7.26
N VAL A 79 -5.49 1.47 -6.10
CA VAL A 79 -5.25 2.86 -5.69
C VAL A 79 -4.37 2.86 -4.46
N LEU A 80 -3.29 3.64 -4.51
CA LEU A 80 -2.43 3.89 -3.36
C LEU A 80 -2.84 5.22 -2.74
N GLU A 81 -3.09 5.20 -1.44
CA GLU A 81 -3.53 6.36 -0.67
C GLU A 81 -2.41 6.80 0.29
N ILE A 82 -2.23 8.11 0.37
CA ILE A 82 -1.44 8.77 1.40
C ILE A 82 -2.25 9.94 1.94
N THR A 83 -2.07 10.27 3.21
CA THR A 83 -2.73 11.45 3.76
C THR A 83 -2.02 12.73 3.31
N GLU A 84 -2.78 13.82 3.18
CA GLU A 84 -2.22 15.12 2.78
C GLU A 84 -1.11 15.58 3.71
N ARG A 85 -1.34 15.45 5.03
CA ARG A 85 -0.36 15.82 6.07
C ARG A 85 1.00 15.19 5.83
N GLU A 86 1.00 13.95 5.36
CA GLU A 86 2.21 13.21 5.12
C GLU A 86 2.79 13.38 3.71
N ALA A 87 1.95 13.69 2.73
CA ALA A 87 2.36 13.97 1.36
C ALA A 87 3.10 15.31 1.26
N LEU A 88 2.60 16.36 1.93
CA LEU A 88 3.13 17.72 1.81
C LEU A 88 4.64 17.84 2.16
N PRO A 89 5.15 17.24 3.26
CA PRO A 89 6.58 17.27 3.56
C PRO A 89 7.44 16.44 2.61
N ASN A 90 6.85 15.45 1.93
CA ASN A 90 7.55 14.46 1.09
C ASN A 90 7.20 14.61 -0.40
N MET A 91 6.72 15.79 -0.81
CA MET A 91 6.11 16.00 -2.11
C MET A 91 7.07 15.69 -3.28
N SER A 92 8.38 15.93 -3.11
CA SER A 92 9.39 15.58 -4.11
C SER A 92 9.50 14.08 -4.35
N GLN A 93 9.42 13.27 -3.30
CA GLN A 93 9.52 11.81 -3.36
C GLN A 93 8.25 11.22 -3.97
N VAL A 94 7.08 11.72 -3.54
CA VAL A 94 5.79 11.35 -4.12
C VAL A 94 5.77 11.66 -5.62
N ARG A 95 6.26 12.84 -6.02
CA ARG A 95 6.36 13.23 -7.43
C ARG A 95 7.28 12.29 -8.23
N ALA A 96 8.44 11.90 -7.68
CA ALA A 96 9.38 10.98 -8.33
C ALA A 96 8.86 9.54 -8.53
N VAL A 97 7.73 9.21 -7.89
CA VAL A 97 7.00 7.95 -8.08
C VAL A 97 5.92 8.08 -9.15
N ILE A 98 5.26 9.23 -9.24
CA ILE A 98 4.12 9.47 -10.15
C ILE A 98 4.60 9.88 -11.55
N GLU A 99 5.74 10.57 -11.64
CA GLU A 99 6.42 10.95 -12.90
C GLU A 99 7.39 9.87 -13.40
#